data_AF-A0A6J1CSH6-F1
#
_entry.id   AF-A0A6J1CSH6-F1
#
_cell.length_a   1.000
_cell.length_b   1.000
_cell.length_c   1.000
_cell.angle_alpha   90.00
_cell.angle_beta   90.00
_cell.angle_gamma   90.00
#
_symmetry.space_group_name_H-M   'P 1'
#
loop_
_entity.id
_entity.type
_entity.pdbx_description
1 polymer ?
#
loop_
_entity_poly.entity_id
_entity_poly.type
_entity_poly.pdbx_seq_one_letter_code
_entity_poly.pdbx_strand_id
1 'polypeptide(L)'
;MTNLTKLEFVALDINGNNYLSWVLDAEIHLDAMNLGETIKEENTTTSQENAKAMIFLRHHLHEGLKMEYLTIKDLLALWQNLKERYDHQKTVILPKARYEWMHLRLQDFKSVSDYNSALFKISSKLKLCGEKITDSDMLEKTYSTFHVSNILLQQQYREKGFKKYSELISCLLVAKQNNELLMKNHESRPTGATPFPEANAVNFNNRGRGRGRGRGRDRGRGRNNFSFRGGRYNRPNFKRTT
;
A
#
# COMPACT_ATOMS: atom_id res chain seq x y z
N MET A 1 -3.68 -45.58 10.07
CA MET A 1 -4.61 -44.50 9.68
C MET A 1 -4.62 -43.50 10.81
N THR A 2 -3.99 -42.34 10.64
CA THR A 2 -4.06 -41.27 11.64
C THR A 2 -5.43 -40.62 11.50
N ASN A 3 -6.30 -40.85 12.49
CA ASN A 3 -7.45 -39.98 12.70
C ASN A 3 -6.88 -38.61 13.09
N LEU A 4 -6.57 -37.78 12.09
CA LEU A 4 -6.26 -36.38 12.29
C LEU A 4 -7.55 -35.74 12.77
N THR A 5 -7.73 -35.70 14.10
CA THR A 5 -8.75 -34.88 14.72
C THR A 5 -8.60 -33.47 14.18
N LYS A 6 -9.65 -33.00 13.52
CA LYS A 6 -9.65 -31.71 12.85
C LYS A 6 -9.56 -30.63 13.92
N LEU A 7 -8.45 -29.90 13.94
CA LEU A 7 -8.29 -28.73 14.79
C LEU A 7 -9.29 -27.65 14.38
N GLU A 8 -9.85 -26.97 15.37
CA GLU A 8 -10.73 -25.83 15.20
C GLU A 8 -9.97 -24.62 14.66
N PHE A 9 -8.72 -24.45 15.09
CA PHE A 9 -7.79 -23.43 14.58
C PHE A 9 -6.34 -23.95 14.58
N VAL A 10 -5.41 -23.17 14.03
CA VAL A 10 -4.02 -23.61 13.87
C VAL A 10 -3.38 -23.83 15.24
N ALA A 11 -2.76 -24.99 15.46
CA ALA A 11 -2.06 -25.29 16.72
C ALA A 11 -0.89 -24.31 16.97
N LEU A 12 -0.57 -24.08 18.26
CA LEU A 12 0.57 -23.25 18.66
C LEU A 12 1.87 -23.86 18.18
N ASP A 13 2.61 -23.14 17.34
CA ASP A 13 3.93 -23.53 16.85
C ASP A 13 4.91 -23.63 18.04
N ILE A 14 5.80 -24.63 18.00
CA ILE A 14 6.85 -24.80 19.01
C ILE A 14 7.76 -23.57 19.12
N ASN A 15 7.93 -22.84 18.02
CA ASN A 15 8.71 -21.60 18.00
C ASN A 15 7.91 -20.37 18.48
N GLY A 16 6.59 -20.49 18.66
CA GLY A 16 5.72 -19.41 19.11
C GLY A 16 5.42 -18.34 18.05
N ASN A 17 5.74 -18.57 16.78
CA ASN A 17 5.57 -17.57 15.71
C ASN A 17 4.11 -17.10 15.55
N ASN A 18 3.16 -17.98 15.83
CA ASN A 18 1.73 -17.70 15.80
C ASN A 18 1.13 -17.48 17.19
N TYR A 19 1.93 -17.28 18.24
CA TYR A 19 1.45 -17.20 19.62
C TYR A 19 0.36 -16.13 19.82
N LEU A 20 0.53 -14.92 19.28
CA LEU A 20 -0.45 -13.85 19.44
C LEU A 20 -1.80 -14.14 18.77
N SER A 21 -1.77 -14.71 17.56
CA SER A 21 -3.00 -15.15 16.89
C SER A 21 -3.62 -16.35 17.61
N TRP A 22 -2.79 -17.29 18.08
CA TRP A 22 -3.24 -18.48 18.79
C TRP A 22 -3.93 -18.14 20.12
N VAL A 23 -3.38 -17.18 20.88
CA VAL A 23 -4.02 -16.69 22.12
C VAL A 23 -5.40 -16.14 21.82
N LEU A 24 -5.53 -15.29 20.79
CA LEU A 24 -6.80 -14.70 20.40
C LEU A 24 -7.82 -15.75 19.98
N ASP A 25 -7.42 -16.72 19.17
CA ASP A 25 -8.31 -17.82 18.76
C ASP A 25 -8.71 -18.69 19.97
N ALA A 26 -7.76 -19.02 20.84
CA ALA A 26 -8.01 -19.82 22.04
C ALA A 26 -8.98 -19.12 23.01
N GLU A 27 -8.81 -17.82 23.27
CA GLU A 27 -9.70 -17.02 24.11
C GLU A 27 -11.13 -17.02 23.54
N ILE A 28 -11.29 -16.75 22.23
CA ILE A 28 -12.61 -16.75 21.57
C ILE A 28 -13.30 -18.11 21.69
N HIS A 29 -12.56 -19.20 21.49
CA HIS A 29 -13.12 -20.54 21.60
C HIS A 29 -13.47 -20.91 23.05
N LEU A 30 -12.63 -20.56 24.03
CA LEU A 30 -12.93 -20.78 25.43
C LEU A 30 -14.19 -20.01 25.83
N ASP A 31 -14.32 -18.73 25.44
CA ASP A 31 -15.52 -17.93 25.69
C ASP A 31 -16.76 -18.53 25.04
N ALA A 32 -16.67 -18.98 23.78
CA ALA A 32 -17.77 -19.64 23.08
C ALA A 32 -18.23 -20.94 23.76
N MET A 33 -17.33 -21.61 24.49
CA MET A 33 -17.62 -22.81 25.27
C MET A 33 -18.06 -22.51 26.71
N ASN A 34 -18.17 -21.23 27.12
CA ASN A 34 -18.34 -20.78 28.50
C ASN A 34 -17.22 -21.25 29.45
N LEU A 35 -16.00 -21.37 28.93
CA LEU A 35 -14.79 -21.78 29.65
C LEU A 35 -13.78 -20.62 29.81
N GLY A 36 -14.09 -19.40 29.36
CA GLY A 36 -13.18 -18.25 29.45
C GLY A 36 -12.70 -17.90 30.87
N GLU A 37 -13.50 -18.18 31.90
CA GLU A 37 -13.11 -17.95 33.30
C GLU A 37 -11.96 -18.88 33.74
N THR A 38 -11.75 -20.03 33.10
CA THR A 38 -10.74 -21.02 33.51
C THR A 38 -9.30 -20.54 33.37
N ILE A 39 -9.05 -19.53 32.55
CA ILE A 39 -7.73 -18.91 32.32
C ILE A 39 -7.52 -17.61 33.10
N LYS A 40 -8.51 -17.19 33.91
CA LYS A 40 -8.42 -15.98 34.74
C LYS A 40 -7.90 -16.32 36.14
N GLU A 41 -7.23 -15.36 36.76
CA GLU A 41 -6.80 -15.45 38.16
C GLU A 41 -8.02 -15.47 39.09
N GLU A 42 -7.89 -16.15 40.24
CA GLU A 42 -8.95 -16.26 41.27
C GLU A 42 -10.30 -16.81 40.78
N ASN A 43 -10.27 -17.59 39.69
CA ASN A 43 -11.49 -18.17 39.12
C ASN A 43 -12.14 -19.19 40.07
N THR A 44 -13.46 -19.31 40.00
CA THR A 44 -14.27 -20.25 40.80
C THR A 44 -14.70 -21.47 39.98
N THR A 45 -13.95 -21.81 38.93
CA THR A 45 -14.34 -22.85 37.97
C THR A 45 -14.26 -24.25 38.56
N THR A 46 -15.12 -25.13 38.08
CA THR A 46 -15.16 -26.52 38.52
C THR A 46 -13.99 -27.32 37.94
N SER A 47 -13.60 -28.40 38.61
CA SER A 47 -12.59 -29.33 38.07
C SER A 47 -12.98 -29.90 36.71
N GLN A 48 -14.29 -30.07 36.43
CA GLN A 48 -14.78 -30.54 35.14
C GLN A 48 -14.58 -29.50 34.03
N GLU A 49 -14.86 -28.23 34.29
CA GLU A 49 -14.62 -27.13 33.35
C GLU A 49 -13.13 -26.98 33.05
N ASN A 50 -12.28 -26.99 34.09
CA ASN A 50 -10.83 -26.95 33.94
C ASN A 50 -10.33 -28.14 33.10
N ALA A 51 -10.84 -29.37 33.34
CA ALA A 51 -10.48 -30.54 32.53
C ALA A 51 -10.92 -30.42 31.06
N LYS A 52 -12.13 -29.92 30.78
CA LYS A 52 -12.60 -29.69 29.40
C LYS A 52 -11.73 -28.68 28.66
N ALA A 53 -11.44 -27.55 29.30
CA ALA A 53 -10.59 -26.51 28.74
C ALA A 53 -9.14 -27.00 28.57
N MET A 54 -8.62 -27.81 29.50
CA MET A 54 -7.30 -28.45 29.39
C MET A 54 -7.21 -29.38 28.19
N ILE A 55 -8.21 -30.24 27.95
CA ILE A 55 -8.25 -31.12 26.78
C ILE A 55 -8.25 -30.29 25.50
N PHE A 56 -9.08 -29.26 25.45
CA PHE A 56 -9.18 -28.36 24.31
C PHE A 56 -7.85 -27.66 24.02
N LEU A 57 -7.24 -27.03 25.04
CA LEU A 57 -6.01 -26.27 24.87
C LEU A 57 -4.85 -27.19 24.43
N ARG A 58 -4.70 -28.35 25.08
CA ARG A 58 -3.69 -29.35 24.72
C ARG A 58 -3.88 -29.88 23.31
N HIS A 59 -5.12 -30.02 22.83
CA HIS A 59 -5.40 -30.43 21.45
C HIS A 59 -4.75 -29.46 20.44
N HIS A 60 -4.73 -28.17 20.78
CA HIS A 60 -4.22 -27.07 19.97
C HIS A 60 -2.75 -26.71 20.26
N LEU A 61 -1.98 -27.58 20.91
CA LEU A 61 -0.54 -27.40 21.08
C LEU A 61 0.23 -28.27 20.08
N HIS A 62 1.37 -27.76 19.62
CA HIS A 62 2.36 -28.60 18.95
C HIS A 62 2.81 -29.76 19.86
N GLU A 63 3.11 -30.92 19.26
CA GLU A 63 3.40 -32.16 20.00
C GLU A 63 4.55 -32.00 21.00
N GLY A 64 5.61 -31.30 20.61
CA GLY A 64 6.72 -30.99 21.53
C GLY A 64 6.30 -30.22 22.79
N LEU A 65 5.32 -29.31 22.68
CA LEU A 65 4.80 -28.56 23.83
C LEU A 65 3.92 -29.45 24.72
N LYS A 66 3.15 -30.37 24.13
CA LYS A 66 2.37 -31.34 24.91
C LYS A 66 3.27 -32.21 25.78
N MET A 67 4.41 -32.64 25.24
CA MET A 67 5.41 -33.42 25.97
C MET A 67 6.07 -32.59 27.08
N GLU A 68 6.50 -31.37 26.78
CA GLU A 68 7.13 -30.50 27.78
C GLU A 68 6.21 -30.20 28.96
N TYR A 69 4.93 -29.94 28.68
CA TYR A 69 3.94 -29.60 29.70
C TYR A 69 3.09 -30.80 30.14
N LEU A 70 3.52 -32.05 29.92
CA LEU A 70 2.70 -33.25 30.17
C LEU A 70 2.23 -33.37 31.63
N THR A 71 3.01 -32.87 32.59
CA THR A 71 2.74 -33.00 34.03
C THR A 71 1.81 -31.92 34.59
N ILE A 72 1.54 -30.84 33.84
CA ILE A 72 0.72 -29.72 34.29
C ILE A 72 -0.76 -30.11 34.26
N LYS A 73 -1.41 -30.12 35.43
CA LYS A 73 -2.83 -30.49 35.56
C LYS A 73 -3.78 -29.31 35.69
N ASP A 74 -3.25 -28.12 35.99
CA ASP A 74 -4.04 -26.89 36.10
C ASP A 74 -3.92 -26.05 34.82
N LEU A 75 -5.06 -25.68 34.23
CA LEU A 75 -5.09 -24.90 33.00
C LEU A 75 -4.49 -23.52 33.17
N LEU A 76 -4.77 -22.85 34.29
CA LEU A 76 -4.24 -21.50 34.53
C LEU A 76 -2.72 -21.54 34.57
N ALA A 77 -2.12 -22.52 35.26
CA ALA A 77 -0.68 -22.75 35.24
C ALA A 77 -0.13 -23.01 33.82
N LEU A 78 -0.81 -23.83 33.00
CA LEU A 78 -0.41 -24.07 31.61
C LEU A 78 -0.45 -22.78 30.78
N TRP A 79 -1.53 -22.01 30.90
CA TRP A 79 -1.72 -20.74 30.20
C TRP A 79 -0.64 -19.72 30.56
N GLN A 80 -0.34 -19.56 31.85
CA GLN A 80 0.71 -18.65 32.31
C GLN A 80 2.10 -19.09 31.87
N ASN A 81 2.41 -20.39 31.86
CA ASN A 81 3.70 -20.89 31.37
C ASN A 81 3.88 -20.65 29.86
N LEU A 82 2.82 -20.84 29.07
CA LEU A 82 2.84 -20.51 27.63
C LEU A 82 3.02 -19.01 27.43
N LYS A 83 2.36 -18.20 28.24
CA LYS A 83 2.51 -16.75 28.24
C LYS A 83 3.92 -16.33 28.59
N GLU A 84 4.49 -16.78 29.70
CA GLU A 84 5.86 -16.48 30.08
C GLU A 84 6.86 -16.84 28.98
N ARG A 85 6.67 -18.01 28.35
CA ARG A 85 7.53 -18.47 27.27
C ARG A 85 7.45 -17.58 26.03
N TYR A 86 6.27 -17.14 25.62
CA TYR A 86 6.06 -16.54 24.30
C TYR A 86 5.62 -15.07 24.31
N ASP A 87 5.42 -14.43 25.46
CA ASP A 87 5.00 -13.02 25.51
C ASP A 87 6.06 -12.08 24.92
N HIS A 88 7.33 -12.50 24.91
CA HIS A 88 8.41 -11.82 24.18
C HIS A 88 8.17 -11.73 22.66
N GLN A 89 7.27 -12.53 22.07
CA GLN A 89 6.93 -12.39 20.65
C GLN A 89 6.41 -10.99 20.32
N LYS A 90 5.72 -10.33 21.26
CA LYS A 90 5.30 -8.92 21.08
C LYS A 90 6.51 -7.99 20.91
N THR A 91 7.58 -8.22 21.68
CA THR A 91 8.78 -7.36 21.63
C THR A 91 9.58 -7.55 20.35
N VAL A 92 9.47 -8.72 19.70
CA VAL A 92 10.10 -8.99 18.41
C VAL A 92 9.23 -8.49 17.24
N ILE A 93 7.92 -8.74 17.29
CA ILE A 93 6.99 -8.40 16.20
C ILE A 93 6.78 -6.89 16.10
N LEU A 94 6.61 -6.20 17.23
CA LEU A 94 6.24 -4.79 17.25
C LEU A 94 7.25 -3.87 16.57
N PRO A 95 8.56 -3.90 16.87
CA PRO A 95 9.54 -3.04 16.18
C PRO A 95 9.60 -3.31 14.68
N LYS A 96 9.49 -4.58 14.28
CA LYS A 96 9.47 -4.97 12.87
C LYS A 96 8.23 -4.44 12.15
N ALA A 97 7.05 -4.58 12.76
CA ALA A 97 5.81 -4.06 12.20
C ALA A 97 5.82 -2.52 12.11
N ARG A 98 6.38 -1.82 13.10
CA ARG A 98 6.59 -0.36 13.05
C ARG A 98 7.53 0.04 11.92
N TYR A 99 8.61 -0.69 11.74
CA TYR A 99 9.54 -0.47 10.64
C TYR A 99 8.86 -0.69 9.28
N GLU A 100 8.17 -1.82 9.10
CA GLU A 100 7.39 -2.14 7.89
C GLU A 100 6.35 -1.04 7.62
N TRP A 101 5.64 -0.57 8.65
CA TRP A 101 4.70 0.54 8.55
C TRP A 101 5.42 1.81 8.07
N MET A 102 6.47 2.26 8.76
CA MET A 102 7.17 3.50 8.44
C MET A 102 7.65 3.53 6.99
N HIS A 103 8.19 2.42 6.48
CA HIS A 103 8.77 2.32 5.14
C HIS A 103 7.80 1.85 4.06
N LEU A 104 6.54 1.59 4.39
CA LEU A 104 5.53 1.22 3.40
C LEU A 104 5.36 2.33 2.36
N ARG A 105 5.44 2.00 1.07
CA ARG A 105 5.20 2.95 -0.05
C ARG A 105 4.35 2.30 -1.14
N LEU A 106 3.38 3.05 -1.68
CA LEU A 106 2.48 2.57 -2.74
C LEU A 106 3.24 2.15 -4.02
N GLN A 107 4.32 2.86 -4.36
CA GLN A 107 5.13 2.61 -5.54
C GLN A 107 5.91 1.28 -5.52
N ASP A 108 6.11 0.69 -4.34
CA ASP A 108 6.87 -0.56 -4.21
C ASP A 108 6.00 -1.78 -4.61
N PHE A 109 4.72 -1.56 -4.95
CA PHE A 109 3.75 -2.59 -5.30
C PHE A 109 3.31 -2.49 -6.77
N LYS A 110 3.07 -3.64 -7.41
CA LYS A 110 2.56 -3.72 -8.78
C LYS A 110 1.11 -3.25 -8.90
N SER A 111 0.33 -3.38 -7.81
CA SER A 111 -1.07 -3.02 -7.80
C SER A 111 -1.51 -2.38 -6.49
N VAL A 112 -2.59 -1.60 -6.57
CA VAL A 112 -3.29 -1.03 -5.41
C VAL A 112 -3.79 -2.15 -4.48
N SER A 113 -4.17 -3.31 -5.03
CA SER A 113 -4.59 -4.47 -4.24
C SER A 113 -3.45 -5.09 -3.43
N ASP A 114 -2.25 -5.20 -4.01
CA ASP A 114 -1.07 -5.73 -3.31
C ASP A 114 -0.65 -4.79 -2.17
N TYR A 115 -0.66 -3.48 -2.44
CA TYR A 115 -0.42 -2.46 -1.42
C TYR A 115 -1.45 -2.57 -0.27
N ASN A 116 -2.73 -2.65 -0.63
CA ASN A 116 -3.83 -2.77 0.34
C ASN A 116 -3.63 -3.98 1.26
N SER A 117 -3.31 -5.14 0.66
CA SER A 117 -3.02 -6.37 1.40
C SER A 117 -1.84 -6.21 2.36
N ALA A 118 -0.75 -5.58 1.91
CA ALA A 118 0.41 -5.31 2.75
C ALA A 118 0.09 -4.35 3.90
N LEU A 119 -0.65 -3.26 3.64
CA LEU A 119 -1.07 -2.30 4.65
C LEU A 119 -1.93 -2.98 5.72
N PHE A 120 -2.92 -3.78 5.31
CA PHE A 120 -3.76 -4.54 6.24
C PHE A 120 -2.94 -5.54 7.05
N LYS A 121 -2.02 -6.28 6.43
CA LYS A 121 -1.15 -7.23 7.14
C LYS A 121 -0.31 -6.55 8.21
N ILE A 122 0.28 -5.39 7.91
CA ILE A 122 1.05 -4.61 8.88
C ILE A 122 0.14 -4.06 9.97
N SER A 123 -1.00 -3.45 9.61
CA SER A 123 -1.98 -2.91 10.56
C SER A 123 -2.46 -3.99 11.55
N SER A 124 -2.76 -5.20 11.07
CA SER A 124 -3.16 -6.32 11.92
C SER A 124 -2.07 -6.73 12.89
N LYS A 125 -0.79 -6.79 12.46
CA LYS A 125 0.33 -7.06 13.37
C LYS A 125 0.45 -5.99 14.46
N LEU A 126 0.34 -4.71 14.10
CA LEU A 126 0.40 -3.61 15.07
C LEU A 126 -0.75 -3.70 16.08
N LYS A 127 -1.97 -3.99 15.62
CA LYS A 127 -3.14 -4.22 16.48
C LYS A 127 -2.97 -5.41 17.41
N LEU A 128 -2.45 -6.54 16.91
CA LEU A 128 -2.14 -7.73 17.73
C LEU A 128 -1.10 -7.44 18.81
N CYS A 129 -0.19 -6.49 18.57
CA CYS A 129 0.77 -6.01 19.56
C CYS A 129 0.21 -4.92 20.50
N GLY A 130 -1.09 -4.60 20.41
CA GLY A 130 -1.76 -3.62 21.27
C GLY A 130 -1.74 -2.18 20.76
N GLU A 131 -1.24 -1.90 19.55
CA GLU A 131 -1.33 -0.56 18.97
C GLU A 131 -2.72 -0.28 18.41
N LYS A 132 -3.22 0.93 18.67
CA LYS A 132 -4.47 1.39 18.09
C LYS A 132 -4.21 1.96 16.69
N ILE A 133 -4.58 1.22 15.65
CA ILE A 133 -4.56 1.69 14.25
C ILE A 133 -5.98 1.96 13.79
N THR A 134 -6.29 3.23 13.50
CA THR A 134 -7.61 3.70 13.05
C THR A 134 -7.70 3.83 11.53
N ASP A 135 -8.90 4.01 10.99
CA ASP A 135 -9.10 4.37 9.58
C ASP A 135 -8.35 5.65 9.20
N SER A 136 -8.34 6.66 10.09
CA SER A 136 -7.60 7.90 9.86
C SER A 136 -6.10 7.64 9.69
N ASP A 137 -5.53 6.75 10.50
CA ASP A 137 -4.11 6.40 10.40
C ASP A 137 -3.80 5.70 9.08
N MET A 138 -4.68 4.79 8.63
CA MET A 138 -4.53 4.09 7.35
C MET A 138 -4.69 5.04 6.14
N LEU A 139 -5.63 5.98 6.23
CA LEU A 139 -5.86 7.03 5.23
C LEU A 139 -4.62 7.94 5.12
N GLU A 140 -4.20 8.53 6.24
CA GLU A 140 -3.01 9.39 6.29
C GLU A 140 -1.76 8.66 5.83
N LYS A 141 -1.60 7.40 6.26
CA LYS A 141 -0.50 6.58 5.80
C LYS A 141 -0.51 6.41 4.29
N THR A 142 -1.66 6.10 3.70
CA THR A 142 -1.79 5.95 2.25
C THR A 142 -1.45 7.24 1.52
N TYR A 143 -1.98 8.38 1.98
CA TYR A 143 -1.65 9.66 1.41
C TYR A 143 -0.16 9.99 1.50
N SER A 144 0.52 9.65 2.60
CA SER A 144 1.94 9.92 2.77
C SER A 144 2.83 9.05 1.87
N THR A 145 2.28 8.00 1.26
CA THR A 145 3.03 7.07 0.39
C THR A 145 3.05 7.45 -1.09
N PHE A 146 2.30 8.48 -1.50
CA PHE A 146 2.31 8.94 -2.89
C PHE A 146 3.70 9.47 -3.27
N HIS A 147 4.15 9.13 -4.48
CA HIS A 147 5.38 9.69 -5.03
C HIS A 147 5.27 11.22 -5.17
N VAL A 148 6.38 11.94 -5.05
CA VAL A 148 6.43 13.42 -5.09
C VAL A 148 5.81 13.98 -6.37
N SER A 149 5.95 13.28 -7.50
CA SER A 149 5.31 13.67 -8.78
C SER A 149 3.78 13.66 -8.73
N ASN A 150 3.18 12.94 -7.77
CA ASN A 150 1.74 12.74 -7.64
C ASN A 150 1.15 13.57 -6.49
N ILE A 151 1.83 14.64 -6.07
CA ILE A 151 1.38 15.52 -4.97
C ILE A 151 -0.01 16.13 -5.24
N LEU A 152 -0.32 16.48 -6.49
CA LEU A 152 -1.65 17.01 -6.85
C LEU A 152 -2.73 15.94 -6.72
N LEU A 153 -2.46 14.71 -7.14
CA LEU A 153 -3.39 13.60 -7.02
C LEU A 153 -3.63 13.24 -5.55
N GLN A 154 -2.58 13.27 -4.73
CA GLN A 154 -2.68 13.10 -3.29
C GLN A 154 -3.60 14.17 -2.67
N GLN A 155 -3.43 15.45 -3.01
CA GLN A 155 -4.29 16.54 -2.55
C GLN A 155 -5.75 16.33 -2.96
N GLN A 156 -6.00 15.97 -4.22
CA GLN A 156 -7.35 15.66 -4.72
C GLN A 156 -8.04 14.57 -3.91
N TYR A 157 -7.34 13.50 -3.54
CA TYR A 157 -7.93 12.44 -2.70
C TYR A 157 -8.15 12.90 -1.25
N ARG A 158 -7.28 13.75 -0.70
CA ARG A 158 -7.48 14.34 0.64
C ARG A 158 -8.71 15.23 0.69
N GLU A 159 -8.93 16.05 -0.34
CA GLU A 159 -10.08 16.96 -0.45
C GLU A 159 -11.43 16.22 -0.52
N LYS A 160 -11.44 14.96 -0.96
CA LYS A 160 -12.65 14.12 -0.92
C LYS A 160 -13.14 13.81 0.50
N GLY A 161 -12.29 13.98 1.52
CA GLY A 161 -12.72 13.90 2.92
C GLY A 161 -13.20 12.52 3.38
N PHE A 162 -12.64 11.44 2.82
CA PHE A 162 -12.98 10.06 3.18
C PHE A 162 -12.92 9.83 4.70
N LYS A 163 -13.88 9.09 5.22
CA LYS A 163 -13.98 8.76 6.66
C LYS A 163 -13.54 7.33 6.95
N LYS A 164 -13.71 6.43 5.98
CA LYS A 164 -13.27 5.04 6.08
C LYS A 164 -12.16 4.77 5.08
N TYR A 165 -11.17 3.97 5.47
CA TYR A 165 -10.11 3.55 4.56
C TYR A 165 -10.66 2.79 3.34
N SER A 166 -11.75 2.04 3.53
CA SER A 166 -12.44 1.33 2.45
C SER A 166 -12.93 2.25 1.33
N GLU A 167 -13.31 3.50 1.63
CA GLU A 167 -13.76 4.46 0.62
C GLU A 167 -12.60 4.90 -0.29
N LEU A 168 -11.43 5.20 0.31
CA LEU A 168 -10.23 5.56 -0.42
C LEU A 168 -9.77 4.40 -1.31
N ILE A 169 -9.68 3.17 -0.77
CA ILE A 169 -9.15 2.06 -1.56
C ILE A 169 -10.07 1.70 -2.74
N SER A 170 -11.40 1.73 -2.54
CA SER A 170 -12.35 1.57 -3.64
C SER A 170 -12.16 2.64 -4.71
N CYS A 171 -11.97 3.90 -4.32
CA CYS A 171 -11.74 4.98 -5.27
C CYS A 171 -10.43 4.81 -6.06
N LEU A 172 -9.35 4.38 -5.40
CA LEU A 172 -8.05 4.13 -6.05
C LEU A 172 -8.13 2.96 -7.06
N LEU A 173 -8.87 1.90 -6.71
CA LEU A 173 -9.07 0.76 -7.60
C LEU A 173 -9.85 1.15 -8.86
N VAL A 174 -10.95 1.91 -8.70
CA VAL A 174 -11.75 2.41 -9.84
C VAL A 174 -10.92 3.34 -10.72
N ALA A 175 -10.17 4.26 -10.13
CA ALA A 175 -9.31 5.18 -10.88
C ALA A 175 -8.24 4.44 -11.69
N LYS A 176 -7.63 3.39 -11.11
CA LYS A 176 -6.65 2.55 -11.82
C LYS A 176 -7.28 1.87 -13.04
N GLN A 177 -8.43 1.22 -12.88
CA GLN A 177 -9.13 0.56 -14.00
C GLN A 177 -9.54 1.55 -15.09
N ASN A 178 -10.06 2.73 -14.72
CA ASN A 178 -10.42 3.76 -15.69
C ASN A 178 -9.19 4.24 -16.48
N ASN A 179 -8.04 4.43 -15.83
CA ASN A 179 -6.81 4.81 -16.51
C ASN A 179 -6.31 3.73 -17.48
N GLU A 180 -6.37 2.46 -17.09
CA GLU A 180 -6.02 1.33 -17.97
C GLU A 180 -6.92 1.29 -19.22
N LEU A 181 -8.23 1.53 -19.06
CA LEU A 181 -9.17 1.61 -20.18
C LEU A 181 -8.88 2.82 -21.08
N LEU A 182 -8.57 3.98 -20.50
CA LEU A 182 -8.20 5.18 -21.26
C LEU A 182 -6.95 4.94 -22.12
N MET A 183 -5.94 4.26 -21.59
CA MET A 183 -4.74 3.90 -22.34
C MET A 183 -5.06 2.94 -23.50
N LYS A 184 -5.84 1.89 -23.26
CA LYS A 184 -6.29 0.96 -24.30
C LYS A 184 -7.09 1.67 -25.40
N ASN A 185 -7.97 2.60 -25.03
CA ASN A 185 -8.73 3.40 -25.99
C ASN A 185 -7.82 4.28 -26.85
N HIS A 186 -6.76 4.84 -26.28
CA HIS A 186 -5.77 5.60 -27.03
C HIS A 186 -5.00 4.71 -28.03
N GLU A 187 -4.54 3.55 -27.59
CA GLU A 187 -3.81 2.58 -28.40
C GLU A 187 -4.67 1.93 -29.50
N SER A 188 -5.99 1.82 -29.29
CA SER A 188 -6.92 1.26 -30.27
C SER A 188 -7.17 2.14 -31.50
N ARG A 189 -6.64 3.38 -31.54
CA ARG A 189 -6.79 4.28 -32.69
C ARG A 189 -6.01 3.72 -33.89
N PRO A 190 -6.66 3.48 -35.04
CA PRO A 190 -5.94 3.03 -36.23
C PRO A 190 -4.93 4.08 -36.70
N THR A 191 -3.69 3.65 -36.94
CA THR A 191 -2.62 4.47 -37.51
C THR A 191 -3.07 5.00 -38.88
N GLY A 192 -3.44 6.29 -38.94
CA GLY A 192 -3.92 6.95 -40.16
C GLY A 192 -5.32 7.57 -40.08
N ALA A 193 -6.06 7.44 -38.97
CA ALA A 193 -7.31 8.18 -38.77
C ALA A 193 -7.01 9.69 -38.60
N THR A 194 -7.58 10.53 -39.45
CA THR A 194 -7.55 12.00 -39.30
C THR A 194 -8.02 12.38 -37.90
N PRO A 195 -7.36 13.30 -37.18
CA PRO A 195 -7.87 13.78 -35.90
C PRO A 195 -9.30 14.28 -36.08
N PHE A 196 -10.24 13.76 -35.27
CA PHE A 196 -11.56 14.39 -35.18
C PHE A 196 -11.37 15.85 -34.77
N PRO A 197 -12.11 16.81 -35.36
CA PRO A 197 -12.09 18.18 -34.86
C PRO A 197 -12.51 18.15 -33.39
N GLU A 198 -11.59 18.60 -32.55
CA GLU A 198 -11.76 18.62 -31.10
C GLU A 198 -12.97 19.48 -30.74
N ALA A 199 -14.07 18.85 -30.32
CA ALA A 199 -15.33 19.55 -30.00
C ALA A 199 -15.20 20.58 -28.86
N ASN A 200 -14.10 20.51 -28.09
CA ASN A 200 -13.77 21.41 -26.99
C ASN A 200 -12.53 22.28 -27.26
N ALA A 201 -12.11 22.43 -28.53
CA ALA A 201 -11.11 23.45 -28.87
C ALA A 201 -11.70 24.81 -28.53
N VAL A 202 -11.27 25.38 -27.40
CA VAL A 202 -11.61 26.75 -27.02
C VAL A 202 -10.94 27.66 -28.04
N ASN A 203 -11.70 28.01 -29.09
CA ASN A 203 -11.32 28.99 -30.09
C ASN A 203 -11.07 30.33 -29.39
N PHE A 204 -9.83 30.62 -29.03
CA PHE A 204 -9.39 31.99 -28.75
C PHE A 204 -9.36 32.77 -30.08
N ASN A 205 -10.55 33.06 -30.60
CA ASN A 205 -10.75 34.02 -31.67
C ASN A 205 -10.52 35.42 -31.11
N ASN A 206 -9.26 35.85 -31.10
CA ASN A 206 -8.94 37.25 -30.85
C ASN A 206 -9.28 38.05 -32.12
N ARG A 207 -10.52 38.55 -32.18
CA ARG A 207 -11.00 39.45 -33.23
C ARG A 207 -10.36 40.83 -33.04
N GLY A 208 -9.22 41.08 -33.68
CA GLY A 208 -8.68 42.41 -33.91
C GLY A 208 -8.89 42.87 -35.35
N ARG A 209 -9.92 43.68 -35.59
CA ARG A 209 -10.16 44.38 -36.87
C ARG A 209 -9.13 45.51 -37.05
N GLY A 210 -8.49 45.58 -38.22
CA GLY A 210 -7.71 46.75 -38.66
C GLY A 210 -7.61 46.82 -40.17
N ARG A 211 -8.32 47.79 -40.77
CA ARG A 211 -8.39 48.07 -42.22
C ARG A 211 -7.18 48.90 -42.66
N GLY A 212 -6.66 48.70 -43.88
CA GLY A 212 -5.76 49.68 -44.51
C GLY A 212 -5.27 49.25 -45.90
N ARG A 213 -5.61 50.04 -46.92
CA ARG A 213 -5.34 49.82 -48.35
C ARG A 213 -3.95 50.35 -48.75
N GLY A 214 -3.31 49.72 -49.73
CA GLY A 214 -2.22 50.31 -50.51
C GLY A 214 -2.01 49.56 -51.84
N ARG A 215 -2.48 50.15 -52.95
CA ARG A 215 -2.20 49.74 -54.35
C ARG A 215 -1.23 50.75 -54.97
N GLY A 216 -0.32 50.27 -55.83
CA GLY A 216 0.46 51.07 -56.81
C GLY A 216 1.97 50.95 -56.60
N ARG A 217 2.73 50.26 -57.46
CA ARG A 217 3.23 50.57 -58.83
C ARG A 217 4.62 51.25 -58.78
N ASP A 218 5.62 50.56 -59.34
CA ASP A 218 6.68 51.04 -60.28
C ASP A 218 7.87 50.05 -60.24
N ARG A 219 8.13 49.22 -61.25
CA ARG A 219 8.82 49.43 -62.56
C ARG A 219 10.31 49.84 -62.45
N GLY A 220 11.19 48.91 -62.84
CA GLY A 220 12.59 49.13 -63.26
C GLY A 220 13.41 47.84 -63.12
N ARG A 221 13.53 46.95 -64.13
CA ARG A 221 14.51 46.93 -65.25
C ARG A 221 15.98 47.20 -64.85
N GLY A 222 16.85 46.21 -65.10
CA GLY A 222 18.32 46.35 -65.16
C GLY A 222 19.03 45.11 -64.57
N ARG A 223 19.24 44.00 -65.30
CA ARG A 223 20.35 43.68 -66.22
C ARG A 223 21.77 43.77 -65.59
N ASN A 224 22.45 42.62 -65.65
CA ASN A 224 23.90 42.39 -65.84
C ASN A 224 24.74 41.87 -64.66
N ASN A 225 25.22 40.63 -64.88
CA ASN A 225 26.57 40.13 -64.57
C ASN A 225 27.63 41.22 -64.51
N PHE A 226 28.58 41.12 -63.58
CA PHE A 226 30.01 40.93 -63.89
C PHE A 226 30.77 40.62 -62.60
N SER A 227 31.52 39.52 -62.65
CA SER A 227 32.68 39.26 -61.82
C SER A 227 33.78 40.30 -62.10
N PHE A 228 34.58 40.67 -61.09
CA PHE A 228 36.05 40.53 -61.07
C PHE A 228 36.72 41.34 -59.93
N ARG A 229 37.54 40.61 -59.15
CA ARG A 229 38.88 40.91 -58.62
C ARG A 229 39.19 42.09 -57.67
N GLY A 230 39.98 41.72 -56.67
CA GLY A 230 41.03 42.51 -56.01
C GLY A 230 40.73 42.73 -54.53
N GLY A 231 41.57 42.46 -53.54
CA GLY A 231 42.94 41.96 -53.40
C GLY A 231 43.19 41.86 -51.88
N ARG A 232 43.65 40.70 -51.37
CA ARG A 232 44.98 40.46 -50.78
C ARG A 232 45.39 41.31 -49.55
N TYR A 233 45.83 40.58 -48.51
CA TYR A 233 46.62 40.94 -47.31
C TYR A 233 45.87 41.72 -46.21
N ASN A 234 45.98 41.47 -44.91
CA ASN A 234 46.97 40.76 -44.09
C ASN A 234 46.32 40.27 -42.77
N ARG A 235 46.78 39.10 -42.28
CA ARG A 235 46.74 38.69 -40.85
C ARG A 235 47.97 39.33 -40.17
N PRO A 236 48.00 39.58 -38.85
CA PRO A 236 48.16 38.47 -37.91
C PRO A 236 47.52 38.62 -36.50
N ASN A 237 47.21 37.45 -35.94
CA ASN A 237 47.34 36.96 -34.55
C ASN A 237 47.25 37.91 -33.36
N PHE A 238 46.46 37.52 -32.34
CA PHE A 238 46.93 37.19 -30.98
C PHE A 238 45.81 36.37 -30.26
N LYS A 239 46.03 35.06 -30.10
CA LYS A 239 46.30 34.31 -28.84
C LYS A 239 45.11 34.12 -27.89
N ARG A 240 44.77 32.83 -27.74
CA ARG A 240 44.16 32.21 -26.56
C ARG A 240 45.08 32.32 -25.34
N THR A 241 44.48 32.44 -24.17
CA THR A 241 44.88 31.85 -22.88
C THR A 241 43.60 31.74 -22.05
N THR A 242 43.14 30.50 -21.82
CA THR A 242 42.95 29.86 -20.49
C THR A 242 41.87 30.50 -19.66
#